data_AF-A0A930BUV9-F1
#
_entry.id   AF-A0A930BUV9-F1
#
_cell.length_a   1.000
_cell.length_b   1.000
_cell.length_c   1.000
_cell.angle_alpha   90.00
_cell.angle_beta   90.00
_cell.angle_gamma   90.00
#
_symmetry.space_group_name_H-M   'P 1'
#
loop_
_entity.id
_entity.type
_entity.pdbx_description
1 polymer ?
#
loop_
_entity_poly.entity_id
_entity_poly.type
_entity_poly.pdbx_seq_one_letter_code
_entity_poly.pdbx_strand_id
1 'polypeptide(L)'
;MKLKPIKGALAAMLFWATSALALPYSNLVVFGDSLADGGNNAEIADTYYGGARSDGLTVGAGVPDLPYDSNRYSNGPVWTEYFANSLGMSLAPSLLGGSNYAYGGARVAGASPVPSLQAQMGQYLSANTVNANTLYVIEGGGNDARDVLDLYVTGGD
;
A
#
# COMPACT_ATOMS: atom_id res chain seq x y z
N MET A 1 33.47 47.71 -30.28
CA MET A 1 32.68 46.51 -29.95
C MET A 1 32.75 46.30 -28.44
N LYS A 2 31.70 46.60 -27.67
CA LYS A 2 31.67 46.42 -26.20
C LYS A 2 30.61 45.36 -25.89
N LEU A 3 31.03 44.22 -25.32
CA LEU A 3 30.13 43.14 -24.89
C LEU A 3 29.27 43.61 -23.71
N LYS A 4 27.94 43.40 -23.80
CA LYS A 4 26.97 43.58 -22.71
C LYS A 4 27.00 42.39 -21.75
N PRO A 5 26.71 42.57 -20.45
CA PRO A 5 26.89 41.53 -19.44
C PRO A 5 25.78 40.48 -19.50
N ILE A 6 26.07 39.30 -20.07
CA ILE A 6 25.23 38.09 -20.00
C ILE A 6 25.56 37.34 -18.70
N LYS A 7 25.47 38.00 -17.54
CA LYS A 7 25.68 37.35 -16.23
C LYS A 7 24.48 37.44 -15.29
N GLY A 8 23.45 38.22 -15.63
CA GLY A 8 22.27 38.39 -14.77
C GLY A 8 21.15 37.35 -14.98
N ALA A 9 21.13 36.64 -16.11
CA ALA A 9 19.97 35.81 -16.48
C ALA A 9 19.91 34.45 -15.74
N LEU A 10 21.04 33.91 -15.27
CA LEU A 10 21.06 32.59 -14.63
C LEU A 10 20.62 32.63 -13.16
N ALA A 11 20.84 33.75 -12.46
CA ALA A 11 20.44 33.91 -11.07
C ALA A 11 18.91 34.04 -10.91
N ALA A 12 18.20 34.59 -11.91
CA ALA A 12 16.75 34.76 -11.86
C ALA A 12 15.96 33.45 -12.03
N MET A 13 16.54 32.42 -12.65
CA MET A 13 15.87 31.12 -12.83
C MET A 13 15.94 30.22 -11.59
N LEU A 14 16.87 30.44 -10.65
CA LEU A 14 16.92 29.70 -9.38
C LEU A 14 15.86 30.15 -8.37
N PHE A 15 15.28 31.35 -8.52
CA PHE A 15 14.25 31.87 -7.60
C PHE A 15 12.82 31.50 -8.01
N TRP A 16 12.64 30.72 -9.08
CA TRP A 16 11.33 30.23 -9.52
C TRP A 16 11.09 28.75 -9.24
N ALA A 17 11.89 28.15 -8.35
CA ALA A 17 11.51 26.89 -7.71
C ALA A 17 10.35 27.17 -6.75
N THR A 18 9.12 27.22 -7.27
CA THR A 18 7.94 27.15 -6.41
C THR A 18 8.02 25.83 -5.67
N SER A 19 7.99 25.85 -4.34
CA SER A 19 7.76 24.64 -3.56
C SER A 19 6.53 23.96 -4.13
N ALA A 20 6.69 22.72 -4.63
CA ALA A 20 5.55 21.91 -5.01
C ALA A 20 4.82 21.57 -3.71
N LEU A 21 3.82 22.39 -3.36
CA LEU A 21 2.89 22.05 -2.30
C LEU A 21 2.02 20.92 -2.86
N ALA A 22 2.13 19.72 -2.28
CA ALA A 22 1.11 18.72 -2.47
C ALA A 22 -0.23 19.35 -2.10
N LEU A 23 -1.25 19.15 -2.94
CA LEU A 23 -2.60 19.61 -2.61
C LEU A 23 -2.98 19.02 -1.25
N PRO A 24 -3.63 19.79 -0.35
CA PRO A 24 -4.13 19.23 0.90
C PRO A 24 -5.19 18.19 0.54
N TYR A 25 -4.81 16.92 0.59
CA TYR A 25 -5.75 15.81 0.52
C TYR A 25 -6.57 15.82 1.82
N SER A 26 -7.85 15.49 1.71
CA SER A 26 -8.75 15.35 2.88
C SER A 26 -9.16 13.90 3.12
N ASN A 27 -8.80 13.00 2.21
CA ASN A 27 -9.06 11.57 2.31
C ASN A 27 -7.83 10.77 1.86
N LEU A 28 -7.69 9.56 2.39
CA LEU A 28 -6.67 8.59 2.01
C LEU A 28 -7.36 7.26 1.71
N VAL A 29 -7.05 6.67 0.57
CA VAL A 29 -7.46 5.31 0.19
C VAL A 29 -6.21 4.53 -0.17
N VAL A 30 -6.08 3.33 0.39
CA VAL A 30 -4.90 2.47 0.22
C VAL A 30 -5.33 1.16 -0.42
N PHE A 31 -4.62 0.75 -1.47
CA PHE A 31 -4.68 -0.55 -2.09
C PHE A 31 -3.31 -1.20 -1.98
N GLY A 32 -3.27 -2.49 -1.66
CA GLY A 32 -1.99 -3.18 -1.66
C GLY A 32 -1.97 -4.55 -1.03
N ASP A 33 -0.78 -4.93 -0.57
CA ASP A 33 -0.51 -6.25 0.01
C ASP A 33 -0.25 -6.20 1.53
N SER A 34 0.45 -7.23 2.05
CA SER A 34 0.89 -7.35 3.44
C SER A 34 1.60 -6.13 4.00
N LEU A 35 2.34 -5.37 3.18
CA LEU A 35 3.05 -4.18 3.63
C LEU A 35 2.12 -3.01 3.95
N ALA A 36 0.88 -3.05 3.45
CA ALA A 36 -0.13 -2.01 3.63
C ALA A 36 -1.39 -2.49 4.37
N ASP A 37 -1.57 -3.80 4.55
CA ASP A 37 -2.74 -4.40 5.21
C ASP A 37 -2.86 -3.95 6.68
N GLY A 38 -3.87 -3.13 6.95
CA GLY A 38 -4.19 -2.61 8.28
C GLY A 38 -5.09 -3.54 9.11
N GLY A 39 -5.44 -4.72 8.61
CA GLY A 39 -6.21 -5.72 9.36
C GLY A 39 -7.31 -6.43 8.56
N ASN A 40 -7.42 -6.28 7.24
CA ASN A 40 -8.43 -7.05 6.49
C ASN A 40 -8.17 -8.56 6.60
N ASN A 41 -6.91 -9.01 6.54
CA ASN A 41 -6.60 -10.42 6.76
C ASN A 41 -6.86 -10.87 8.21
N ALA A 42 -6.80 -9.95 9.19
CA ALA A 42 -7.15 -10.27 10.57
C ALA A 42 -8.67 -10.52 10.73
N GLU A 43 -9.51 -9.70 10.07
CA GLU A 43 -10.96 -9.93 10.02
C GLU A 43 -11.31 -11.26 9.34
N ILE A 44 -10.58 -11.62 8.27
CA ILE A 44 -10.69 -12.94 7.63
C ILE A 44 -10.28 -14.04 8.60
N ALA A 45 -9.17 -13.88 9.32
CA ALA A 45 -8.69 -14.84 10.30
C ALA A 45 -9.69 -15.06 11.45
N ASP A 46 -10.31 -13.99 11.94
CA ASP A 46 -11.33 -14.06 12.98
C ASP A 46 -12.60 -14.77 12.49
N THR A 47 -13.02 -14.48 11.25
CA THR A 47 -14.25 -15.04 10.66
C THR A 47 -14.10 -16.51 10.25
N TYR A 48 -12.96 -16.87 9.64
CA TYR A 48 -12.80 -18.16 8.95
C TYR A 48 -11.78 -19.09 9.59
N TYR A 49 -10.91 -18.57 10.45
CA TYR A 49 -9.81 -19.34 11.07
C TYR A 49 -9.86 -19.31 12.61
N GLY A 50 -11.01 -18.94 13.19
CA GLY A 50 -11.23 -18.95 14.64
C GLY A 50 -10.32 -17.99 15.41
N GLY A 51 -9.84 -16.92 14.75
CA GLY A 51 -8.91 -15.96 15.34
C GLY A 51 -7.46 -16.43 15.36
N ALA A 52 -7.10 -17.46 14.58
CA ALA A 52 -5.72 -17.91 14.47
C ALA A 52 -4.80 -16.79 13.97
N ARG A 53 -3.56 -16.77 14.46
CA ARG A 53 -2.48 -15.85 14.09
C ARG A 53 -1.18 -16.62 13.91
N SER A 54 -0.26 -16.06 13.13
CA SER A 54 1.09 -16.60 13.01
C SER A 54 1.89 -16.33 14.28
N ASP A 55 2.57 -17.35 14.80
CA ASP A 55 3.28 -17.29 16.09
C ASP A 55 4.58 -16.46 16.09
N GLY A 56 5.06 -16.04 14.90
CA GLY A 56 6.29 -15.26 14.74
C GLY A 56 7.57 -15.98 15.18
N LEU A 57 7.49 -17.24 15.61
CA LEU A 57 8.58 -18.01 16.19
C LEU A 57 9.32 -18.85 15.15
N THR A 58 8.77 -18.99 13.94
CA THR A 58 9.45 -19.59 12.80
C THR A 58 10.43 -18.58 12.19
N VAL A 59 11.57 -18.39 12.85
CA VAL A 59 12.72 -17.69 12.27
C VAL A 59 13.35 -18.61 11.22
N GLY A 60 12.83 -18.57 9.99
CA GLY A 60 13.34 -19.39 8.88
C GLY A 60 12.34 -19.56 7.73
N ALA A 61 12.64 -18.91 6.60
CA ALA A 61 12.14 -19.13 5.24
C ALA A 61 10.63 -19.00 4.90
N GLY A 62 9.70 -19.08 5.83
CA GLY A 62 8.27 -18.95 5.54
C GLY A 62 7.78 -17.50 5.50
N VAL A 63 7.13 -17.08 4.41
CA VAL A 63 6.21 -15.93 4.45
C VAL A 63 4.98 -16.39 5.26
N PRO A 64 4.55 -15.66 6.30
CA PRO A 64 3.41 -16.08 7.11
C PRO A 64 2.12 -16.10 6.27
N ASP A 65 1.32 -17.15 6.44
CA ASP A 65 0.00 -17.27 5.78
C ASP A 65 -1.07 -16.40 6.48
N LEU A 66 -0.92 -16.20 7.79
CA LEU A 66 -1.84 -15.42 8.63
C LEU A 66 -1.15 -14.17 9.19
N PRO A 67 -1.89 -13.12 9.58
CA PRO A 67 -1.29 -12.00 10.28
C PRO A 67 -0.73 -12.44 11.64
N TYR A 68 0.21 -11.66 12.19
CA TYR A 68 0.73 -11.87 13.54
C TYR A 68 -0.29 -11.39 14.59
N ASP A 69 0.01 -11.61 15.87
CA ASP A 69 -0.80 -11.14 17.01
C ASP A 69 -1.08 -9.62 17.01
N SER A 70 -0.28 -8.84 16.26
CA SER A 70 -0.52 -7.42 16.01
C SER A 70 -1.73 -7.14 15.10
N ASN A 71 -2.35 -8.18 14.52
CA ASN A 71 -3.31 -8.15 13.40
C ASN A 71 -2.72 -7.63 12.07
N ARG A 72 -1.41 -7.46 11.98
CA ARG A 72 -0.68 -7.05 10.77
C ARG A 72 0.35 -8.10 10.39
N TYR A 73 0.90 -7.99 9.19
CA TYR A 73 2.11 -8.71 8.77
C TYR A 73 3.40 -8.02 9.26
N SER A 74 3.35 -7.48 10.47
CA SER A 74 4.43 -6.78 11.16
C SER A 74 4.28 -6.96 12.68
N ASN A 75 5.25 -6.56 13.48
CA ASN A 75 5.16 -6.56 14.95
C ASN A 75 4.39 -5.36 15.53
N GLY A 76 3.69 -4.61 14.67
CA GLY A 76 2.96 -3.39 15.01
C GLY A 76 2.28 -2.81 13.77
N PRO A 77 1.95 -1.50 13.79
CA PRO A 77 1.35 -0.84 12.64
C PRO A 77 2.21 -0.95 11.38
N VAL A 78 1.56 -1.03 10.22
CA VAL A 78 2.22 -0.96 8.92
C VAL A 78 2.50 0.50 8.51
N TRP A 79 3.33 0.71 7.49
CA TRP A 79 3.77 2.06 7.09
C TRP A 79 2.60 2.98 6.73
N THR A 80 1.53 2.44 6.16
CA THR A 80 0.34 3.18 5.74
C THR A 80 -0.45 3.74 6.93
N GLU A 81 -0.42 3.07 8.08
CA GLU A 81 -1.04 3.56 9.33
C GLU A 81 -0.25 4.75 9.89
N TYR A 82 1.08 4.67 9.91
CA TYR A 82 1.93 5.82 10.27
C TYR A 82 1.75 6.98 9.30
N PHE A 83 1.64 6.68 8.01
CA PHE A 83 1.43 7.67 6.96
C PHE A 83 0.09 8.38 7.14
N ALA A 84 -1.01 7.64 7.33
CA ALA A 84 -2.33 8.21 7.62
C ALA A 84 -2.31 9.11 8.85
N ASN A 85 -1.68 8.64 9.94
CA ASN A 85 -1.54 9.42 11.17
C ASN A 85 -0.74 10.72 10.94
N SER A 86 0.34 10.68 10.15
CA SER A 86 1.12 11.88 9.81
C SER A 86 0.34 12.92 9.01
N LEU A 87 -0.68 12.48 8.27
CA LEU A 87 -1.61 13.33 7.54
C LEU A 87 -2.84 13.75 8.36
N GLY A 88 -2.98 13.27 9.61
CA GLY A 88 -4.16 13.49 10.44
C GLY A 88 -5.41 12.80 9.92
N MET A 89 -5.26 11.68 9.21
CA MET A 89 -6.34 10.92 8.59
C MET A 89 -6.56 9.57 9.27
N SER A 90 -7.79 9.06 9.19
CA SER A 90 -8.13 7.69 9.57
C SER A 90 -7.93 6.72 8.40
N LEU A 91 -7.51 5.49 8.70
CA LEU A 91 -7.26 4.45 7.72
C LEU A 91 -7.61 3.06 8.29
N ALA A 92 -8.90 2.82 8.52
CA ALA A 92 -9.39 1.52 9.00
C ALA A 92 -9.47 0.48 7.86
N PRO A 93 -9.48 -0.84 8.17
CA PRO A 93 -9.70 -1.91 7.20
C PRO A 93 -11.02 -1.77 6.45
N SER A 94 -11.02 -2.06 5.15
CA SER A 94 -12.20 -2.01 4.28
C SER A 94 -13.35 -2.92 4.74
N LEU A 95 -13.03 -4.08 5.33
CA LEU A 95 -14.03 -5.00 5.89
C LEU A 95 -14.78 -4.41 7.10
N LEU A 96 -14.18 -3.43 7.77
CA LEU A 96 -14.80 -2.66 8.84
C LEU A 96 -15.38 -1.31 8.36
N GLY A 97 -15.50 -1.11 7.05
CA GLY A 97 -16.01 0.11 6.43
C GLY A 97 -14.99 1.24 6.29
N GLY A 98 -13.69 0.96 6.49
CA GLY A 98 -12.62 1.92 6.29
C GLY A 98 -12.12 2.02 4.85
N SER A 99 -11.05 2.78 4.65
CA SER A 99 -10.46 3.09 3.33
C SER A 99 -9.15 2.35 3.04
N ASN A 100 -8.76 1.40 3.89
CA ASN A 100 -7.65 0.49 3.60
C ASN A 100 -8.17 -0.81 2.97
N TYR A 101 -8.02 -0.91 1.66
CA TYR A 101 -8.40 -2.07 0.86
C TYR A 101 -7.24 -3.07 0.69
N ALA A 102 -6.09 -2.89 1.34
CA ALA A 102 -4.96 -3.81 1.21
C ALA A 102 -5.23 -5.15 1.91
N TYR A 103 -4.72 -6.25 1.32
CA TYR A 103 -4.83 -7.61 1.86
C TYR A 103 -3.47 -8.31 1.76
N GLY A 104 -3.00 -8.89 2.87
CA GLY A 104 -1.82 -9.76 2.86
C GLY A 104 -1.89 -10.86 1.80
N GLY A 105 -0.86 -10.96 0.96
CA GLY A 105 -0.80 -11.94 -0.13
C GLY A 105 -1.46 -11.50 -1.44
N ALA A 106 -1.95 -10.26 -1.57
CA ALA A 106 -2.51 -9.78 -2.82
C ALA A 106 -1.47 -9.74 -3.96
N ARG A 107 -1.84 -10.27 -5.14
CA ARG A 107 -1.11 -10.02 -6.39
C ARG A 107 -1.62 -8.75 -7.07
N VAL A 108 -0.86 -8.20 -8.01
CA VAL A 108 -1.28 -7.00 -8.76
C VAL A 108 -2.59 -7.26 -9.52
N ALA A 109 -2.68 -8.41 -10.20
CA ALA A 109 -3.84 -8.81 -10.99
C ALA A 109 -3.97 -10.33 -11.08
N GLY A 110 -5.01 -10.82 -11.76
CA GLY A 110 -5.18 -12.25 -12.02
C GLY A 110 -5.59 -13.06 -10.79
N ALA A 111 -5.22 -14.35 -10.79
CA ALA A 111 -5.50 -15.27 -9.70
C ALA A 111 -4.72 -14.84 -8.45
N SER A 112 -5.42 -14.69 -7.33
CA SER A 112 -4.87 -14.24 -6.07
C SER A 112 -5.65 -14.89 -4.92
N PRO A 113 -5.00 -15.31 -3.82
CA PRO A 113 -5.67 -15.99 -2.70
C PRO A 113 -6.61 -15.07 -1.92
N VAL A 114 -6.34 -13.77 -1.99
CA VAL A 114 -7.15 -12.66 -1.47
C VAL A 114 -7.46 -11.72 -2.65
N PRO A 115 -8.34 -10.70 -2.50
CA PRO A 115 -8.55 -9.72 -3.56
C PRO A 115 -7.23 -9.15 -4.08
N SER A 116 -6.96 -9.31 -5.38
CA SER A 116 -5.82 -8.68 -6.06
C SER A 116 -5.96 -7.15 -6.05
N LEU A 117 -4.90 -6.39 -6.29
CA LEU A 117 -4.98 -4.92 -6.36
C LEU A 117 -6.05 -4.45 -7.36
N GLN A 118 -6.16 -5.12 -8.51
CA GLN A 118 -7.24 -4.87 -9.48
C GLN A 118 -8.63 -5.10 -8.88
N ALA A 119 -8.83 -6.18 -8.12
CA ALA A 119 -10.10 -6.47 -7.45
C ALA A 119 -10.39 -5.47 -6.32
N GLN A 120 -9.39 -5.10 -5.52
CA GLN A 120 -9.50 -4.10 -4.45
C GLN A 120 -9.95 -2.74 -5.00
N MET A 121 -9.34 -2.29 -6.11
CA MET A 121 -9.76 -1.08 -6.81
C MET A 121 -11.19 -1.22 -7.36
N GLY A 122 -11.55 -2.39 -7.90
CA GLY A 122 -12.91 -2.69 -8.34
C GLY A 122 -13.94 -2.59 -7.21
N GLN A 123 -13.61 -3.13 -6.02
CA GLN A 123 -14.44 -3.03 -4.82
C GLN A 123 -14.64 -1.56 -4.42
N TYR A 124 -13.57 -0.76 -4.37
CA TYR A 124 -13.68 0.66 -4.10
C TYR A 124 -14.60 1.38 -5.10
N LEU A 125 -14.36 1.17 -6.41
CA LEU A 125 -15.12 1.83 -7.48
C LEU A 125 -16.57 1.36 -7.59
N SER A 126 -16.91 0.18 -7.08
CA SER A 126 -18.30 -0.30 -7.03
C SER A 126 -19.15 0.43 -5.98
N ALA A 127 -18.51 1.00 -4.95
CA ALA A 127 -19.18 1.67 -3.83
C ALA A 127 -18.90 3.18 -3.79
N ASN A 128 -17.90 3.66 -4.53
CA ASN A 128 -17.41 5.04 -4.44
C ASN A 128 -17.13 5.65 -5.82
N THR A 129 -17.18 6.98 -5.88
CA THR A 129 -16.71 7.76 -7.03
C THR A 129 -15.32 8.32 -6.73
N VAL A 130 -14.42 8.33 -7.72
CA VAL A 130 -13.09 8.91 -7.59
C VAL A 130 -13.17 10.40 -7.25
N ASN A 131 -12.34 10.86 -6.31
CA ASN A 131 -12.35 12.22 -5.80
C ASN A 131 -10.96 12.85 -5.87
N ALA A 132 -10.87 14.06 -6.43
CA ALA A 132 -9.60 14.79 -6.61
C ALA A 132 -8.93 15.22 -5.28
N ASN A 133 -9.69 15.26 -4.17
CA ASN A 133 -9.19 15.53 -2.83
C ASN A 133 -8.75 14.26 -2.06
N THR A 134 -8.81 13.09 -2.71
CA THR A 134 -8.34 11.83 -2.12
C THR A 134 -6.92 11.53 -2.59
N LEU A 135 -6.04 11.20 -1.65
CA LEU A 135 -4.78 10.55 -1.95
C LEU A 135 -5.03 9.06 -2.13
N TYR A 136 -4.76 8.54 -3.32
CA TYR A 136 -4.82 7.10 -3.62
C TYR A 136 -3.41 6.53 -3.58
N VAL A 137 -3.17 5.57 -2.68
CA VAL A 137 -1.91 4.83 -2.57
C VAL A 137 -2.12 3.44 -3.15
N ILE A 138 -1.20 3.02 -4.03
CA ILE A 138 -1.19 1.70 -4.63
C ILE A 138 0.20 1.11 -4.40
N GLU A 139 0.28 -0.01 -3.73
CA GLU A 139 1.54 -0.67 -3.37
C GLU A 139 1.40 -2.18 -3.51
N GLY A 140 2.26 -2.83 -4.30
CA GLY A 140 2.20 -4.28 -4.51
C GLY A 140 3.21 -4.76 -5.53
N GLY A 141 3.14 -6.06 -5.87
CA GLY A 141 4.07 -6.74 -6.77
C GLY A 141 5.08 -7.63 -6.05
N GLY A 142 5.20 -7.52 -4.72
CA GLY A 142 6.07 -8.39 -3.93
C GLY A 142 5.66 -9.86 -4.01
N ASN A 143 4.35 -10.14 -4.05
CA ASN A 143 3.83 -11.50 -4.19
C ASN A 143 3.99 -12.04 -5.61
N ASP A 144 3.80 -11.20 -6.63
CA ASP A 144 4.03 -11.56 -8.03
C ASP A 144 5.50 -11.95 -8.26
N ALA A 145 6.45 -11.21 -7.66
CA ALA A 145 7.87 -11.54 -7.73
C ALA A 145 8.21 -12.87 -7.03
N ARG A 146 7.51 -13.19 -5.93
CA ARG A 146 7.64 -14.49 -5.24
C ARG A 146 7.08 -15.63 -6.09
N ASP A 147 5.92 -15.43 -6.73
CA ASP A 147 5.35 -16.41 -7.65
C ASP A 147 6.33 -16.75 -8.79
N VAL A 148 6.99 -15.73 -9.35
CA VAL A 148 8.03 -15.93 -10.38
C VAL A 148 9.24 -16.71 -9.83
N LEU A 149 9.68 -16.40 -8.61
CA LEU A 149 10.76 -17.16 -7.96
C LEU A 149 10.38 -18.62 -7.74
N ASP A 150 9.16 -18.88 -7.29
CA ASP A 150 8.66 -20.24 -7.05
C ASP A 150 8.56 -21.03 -8.36
N LEU A 151 8.10 -20.41 -9.45
CA LEU A 151 8.14 -21.02 -10.79
C LEU A 151 9.57 -21.39 -11.18
N TYR A 152 10.52 -20.48 -11.04
CA TYR A 152 11.92 -20.72 -11.39
C TYR A 152 12.54 -21.87 -10.56
N VAL A 153 12.31 -21.88 -9.24
CA VAL A 153 12.85 -22.90 -8.33
C VAL A 153 12.21 -24.27 -8.57
N THR A 154 10.95 -24.32 -9.02
CA THR A 154 10.22 -25.56 -9.31
C THR A 154 10.36 -26.05 -10.75
N GLY A 155 11.07 -25.32 -11.61
CA GLY A 155 11.32 -25.68 -13.01
C GLY A 155 10.16 -25.35 -13.96
N GLY A 156 9.31 -24.38 -13.59
CA GLY A 156 8.37 -23.75 -14.51
C GLY A 156 9.07 -22.70 -15.38
N ASP A 157 8.87 -22.80 -16.69
CA ASP A 157 9.43 -21.89 -17.70
C ASP A 157 8.86 -20.46 -17.63
#